data_AF-A0A7T7CAN2-F1
#
_entry.id   AF-A0A7T7CAN2-F1
#
_cell.length_a   1.000
_cell.length_b   1.000
_cell.length_c   1.000
_cell.angle_alpha   90.00
_cell.angle_beta   90.00
_cell.angle_gamma   90.00
#
_symmetry.space_group_name_H-M   'P 1'
#
loop_
_entity.id
_entity.type
_entity.pdbx_description
1 polymer ?
#
loop_
_entity_poly.entity_id
_entity_poly.type
_entity_poly.pdbx_seq_one_letter_code
_entity_poly.pdbx_strand_id
1 'polypeptide(L)' 'MNKDTWIKTKDLDTPLNQVFPGTMTRNTVRDFVRRSEKVLSITPENIEKMGYIKLNRYVDKLDKKLMELEGEYE' A
#
# COMPACT_ATOMS: atom_id res chain seq x y z
N MET A 1 -3.91 -11.75 3.52
CA MET A 1 -3.55 -10.90 4.67
C MET A 1 -4.35 -11.27 5.90
N ASN A 2 -3.72 -11.30 7.08
CA ASN A 2 -4.43 -11.30 8.36
C ASN A 2 -5.14 -9.95 8.55
N LYS A 3 -6.35 -9.91 9.12
CA LYS A 3 -7.10 -8.65 9.30
C LYS A 3 -6.46 -7.74 10.34
N ASP A 4 -5.62 -8.28 11.20
CA ASP A 4 -4.88 -7.52 12.21
C ASP A 4 -3.83 -6.58 11.59
N THR A 5 -3.39 -6.85 10.35
CA THR A 5 -2.42 -6.02 9.62
C THR A 5 -3.09 -5.08 8.62
N TRP A 6 -4.41 -4.85 8.74
CA TRP A 6 -5.11 -3.96 7.83
C TRP A 6 -4.83 -2.49 8.15
N ILE A 7 -4.47 -1.75 7.11
CA ILE A 7 -4.33 -0.30 7.15
C ILE A 7 -5.70 0.33 7.42
N LYS A 8 -5.83 1.12 8.48
CA LYS A 8 -7.04 1.93 8.70
C LYS A 8 -6.86 3.27 8.00
N THR A 9 -7.96 3.95 7.67
CA THR A 9 -7.91 5.26 6.98
C THR A 9 -7.13 6.31 7.77
N LYS A 10 -7.09 6.19 9.11
CA LYS A 10 -6.28 7.05 9.99
C LYS A 10 -4.77 6.78 9.92
N ASP A 11 -4.36 5.61 9.42
CA ASP A 11 -2.97 5.17 9.37
C ASP A 11 -2.28 5.58 8.05
N LEU A 12 -2.96 6.34 7.19
CA LEU A 12 -2.43 6.81 5.91
C LEU A 12 -1.13 7.61 6.06
N ASP A 13 -1.04 8.40 7.13
CA ASP A 13 0.12 9.22 7.48
C ASP A 13 1.05 8.55 8.51
N THR A 14 0.76 7.30 8.87
CA THR A 14 1.61 6.52 9.78
C THR A 14 2.76 5.86 9.00
N PRO A 15 3.99 5.88 9.53
CA PRO A 15 5.12 5.14 8.95
C PRO A 15 4.82 3.65 8.80
N LEU A 16 5.17 3.06 7.65
CA LEU A 16 4.90 1.66 7.35
C LEU A 16 5.52 0.70 8.37
N ASN A 17 6.70 1.00 8.91
CA ASN A 17 7.34 0.19 9.94
C ASN A 17 6.57 0.16 11.29
N GLN A 18 5.65 1.10 11.53
CA GLN A 18 4.76 1.09 12.70
C GLN A 18 3.47 0.33 12.42
N VAL A 19 3.03 0.27 11.16
CA VAL A 19 1.83 -0.48 10.73
C VAL A 19 2.15 -1.95 10.51
N PHE A 20 3.29 -2.23 9.89
CA PHE A 20 3.76 -3.55 9.50
C PHE A 20 5.11 -3.84 10.18
N PRO A 21 5.10 -4.46 11.38
CA PRO A 21 6.32 -4.80 12.09
C PRO A 21 7.18 -5.74 11.23
N GLY A 22 8.43 -5.35 10.99
CA GLY A 22 9.36 -6.04 10.08
C GLY A 22 9.72 -5.24 8.83
N THR A 23 8.95 -4.20 8.49
CA THR A 23 9.28 -3.30 7.37
C THR A 23 10.38 -2.31 7.80
N MET A 24 11.44 -2.17 7.02
CA MET A 24 12.52 -1.19 7.31
C MET A 24 12.21 0.23 6.84
N THR A 25 11.27 0.38 5.92
CA THR A 25 10.87 1.67 5.35
C THR A 25 10.13 2.54 6.38
N ARG A 26 10.57 3.81 6.47
CA ARG A 26 9.95 4.86 7.28
C ARG A 26 8.93 5.71 6.52
N ASN A 27 8.74 5.47 5.22
CA ASN A 27 7.74 6.15 4.42
C ASN A 27 6.34 5.81 4.94
N THR A 28 5.39 6.71 4.70
CA THR A 28 4.00 6.50 5.09
C THR A 28 3.28 5.56 4.13
N VAL A 29 2.11 5.05 4.55
CA VAL A 29 1.23 4.29 3.65
C VAL A 29 0.85 5.14 2.43
N ARG A 30 0.55 6.44 2.63
CA ARG A 30 0.24 7.37 1.55
C ARG A 30 1.39 7.47 0.55
N ASP A 31 2.62 7.58 1.03
CA ASP A 31 3.80 7.65 0.17
C ASP A 31 3.99 6.37 -0.64
N PHE A 32 3.78 5.20 -0.01
CA PHE A 32 3.83 3.93 -0.71
C PHE A 32 2.82 3.90 -1.85
N VAL A 33 1.54 4.15 -1.57
CA VAL A 33 0.48 4.14 -2.58
C VAL A 33 0.82 5.06 -3.75
N ARG A 34 1.17 6.33 -3.47
CA ARG A 34 1.48 7.31 -4.52
C ARG A 34 2.70 6.92 -5.36
N ARG A 35 3.71 6.31 -4.74
CA ARG A 35 4.89 5.81 -5.46
C ARG A 35 4.52 4.61 -6.33
N SER A 36 3.75 3.66 -5.80
CA SER A 36 3.28 2.49 -6.55
C SER A 36 2.42 2.90 -7.75
N GLU A 37 1.50 3.86 -7.58
CA GLU A 37 0.69 4.43 -8.66
C GLU A 37 1.58 5.03 -9.76
N LYS A 38 2.62 5.78 -9.37
CA LYS A 38 3.56 6.41 -10.30
C LYS A 38 4.41 5.37 -11.05
N VAL A 39 4.95 4.37 -10.34
CA VAL A 39 5.78 3.30 -10.95
C VAL A 39 4.96 2.48 -11.94
N LEU A 40 3.73 2.12 -11.55
CA LEU A 40 2.82 1.34 -12.40
C LEU A 40 2.15 2.18 -13.50
N SER A 41 2.42 3.49 -13.55
CA SER A 41 1.82 4.45 -14.50
C SER A 41 0.29 4.36 -14.55
N ILE A 42 -0.36 4.18 -13.40
CA ILE A 42 -1.81 4.13 -13.28
C ILE A 42 -2.38 5.45 -12.76
N THR A 43 -3.65 5.70 -13.06
CA THR A 43 -4.35 6.89 -12.54
C THR A 43 -4.46 6.83 -11.01
N PRO A 44 -4.01 7.87 -10.28
CA PRO A 44 -4.12 7.91 -8.84
C PRO A 44 -5.58 7.86 -8.36
N GLU A 45 -5.85 7.04 -7.35
CA GLU A 45 -7.17 6.99 -6.72
C GLU A 45 -7.21 7.82 -5.42
N ASN A 46 -8.39 8.35 -5.08
CA ASN A 46 -8.56 9.10 -3.83
C ASN A 46 -8.69 8.15 -2.63
N ILE A 47 -7.56 7.76 -2.06
CA ILE A 47 -7.46 6.86 -0.89
C ILE A 47 -8.05 7.43 0.41
N GLU A 48 -8.17 8.76 0.54
CA GLU A 48 -8.75 9.41 1.73
C GLU A 48 -10.26 9.21 1.79
N LYS A 49 -10.91 9.10 0.62
CA LYS A 49 -12.34 8.80 0.51
C LYS A 49 -12.63 7.29 0.50
N MET A 50 -11.61 6.43 0.53
CA MET A 50 -11.80 4.99 0.57
C MET A 50 -12.04 4.50 2.00
N GLY A 51 -13.05 3.65 2.17
CA GLY A 51 -13.16 2.84 3.39
C GLY A 51 -12.00 1.87 3.51
N TYR A 52 -11.61 1.53 4.75
CA TYR A 52 -10.44 0.69 5.05
C TYR A 52 -10.43 -0.65 4.27
N ILE A 53 -11.59 -1.29 4.05
CA ILE A 53 -11.68 -2.52 3.25
C ILE A 53 -11.23 -2.28 1.81
N LYS A 54 -11.72 -1.21 1.19
CA LYS A 54 -11.38 -0.87 -0.20
C LYS A 54 -9.91 -0.45 -0.30
N LEU A 55 -9.42 0.30 0.68
CA LEU A 55 -8.03 0.73 0.77
C LEU A 55 -7.07 -0.47 0.81
N ASN A 56 -7.30 -1.45 1.70
CA ASN A 56 -6.41 -2.63 1.77
C ASN A 56 -6.47 -3.45 0.48
N ARG A 57 -7.65 -3.65 -0.11
CA ARG A 57 -7.76 -4.31 -1.44
C ARG A 57 -7.02 -3.56 -2.54
N TYR A 58 -7.02 -2.23 -2.48
CA TYR A 58 -6.32 -1.38 -3.42
C TYR A 58 -4.80 -1.53 -3.25
N VAL A 59 -4.30 -1.44 -2.02
CA VAL A 59 -2.90 -1.66 -1.67
C VAL A 59 -2.42 -3.06 -2.09
N ASP A 60 -3.17 -4.12 -1.79
CA ASP A 60 -2.87 -5.49 -2.22
C ASP A 60 -2.75 -5.60 -3.75
N LYS A 61 -3.62 -4.89 -4.48
CA LYS A 61 -3.58 -4.87 -5.95
C LYS A 61 -2.36 -4.14 -6.47
N LEU A 62 -1.93 -3.05 -5.83
CA LEU A 62 -0.72 -2.32 -6.20
C LEU A 62 0.52 -3.17 -5.93
N ASP A 63 0.59 -3.79 -4.75
CA ASP A 63 1.68 -4.64 -4.32
C ASP A 63 1.87 -5.83 -5.28
N LYS A 64 0.78 -6.54 -5.60
CA LYS A 64 0.81 -7.63 -6.59
C LYS A 64 1.33 -7.18 -7.95
N LYS A 65 0.90 -6.01 -8.43
CA LYS A 65 1.36 -5.46 -9.72
C LYS A 65 2.82 -5.05 -9.69
N LEU A 66 3.31 -4.55 -8.56
CA LEU A 66 4.72 -4.24 -8.38
C LEU A 66 5.56 -5.52 -8.42
N MET A 67 5.13 -6.60 -7.74
CA MET A 67 5.80 -7.90 -7.82
C MET A 67 5.83 -8.44 -9.26
N GLU A 68 4.72 -8.32 -9.99
CA GLU A 68 4.64 -8.70 -11.42
C GLU A 68 5.61 -7.88 -12.30
N LEU A 69 5.85 -6.61 -11.96
CA LEU A 69 6.79 -5.73 -12.66
C LEU A 69 8.25 -6.04 -12.31
N GLU A 70 8.53 -6.39 -11.05
CA GLU A 70 9.88 -6.71 -10.55
C GLU A 70 10.37 -8.09 -11.02
N GLY A 71 9.49 -8.93 -11.56
CA GLY A 71 9.91 -10.12 -12.31
C GLY A 71 10.44 -11.26 -11.45
N GLU A 72 10.11 -11.33 -10.17
CA GLU A 72 10.33 -12.54 -9.36
C GLU A 72 9.24 -13.58 -9.69
N TYR A 73 9.41 -14.22 -10.85
CA TYR A 73 9.08 -15.63 -11.05
C TYR A 73 10.40 -16.38 -11.15
N GLU A 74 10.90 -16.87 -10.00
CA GLU A 74 11.69 -18.11 -9.91
C GLU A 74 11.03 -19.03 -8.87
#